data_AF-A0A973M576-F1
#
_entry.id   AF-A0A973M576-F1
#
_cell.length_a   1.000
_cell.length_b   1.000
_cell.length_c   1.000
_cell.angle_alpha   90.00
_cell.angle_beta   90.00
_cell.angle_gamma   90.00
#
_symmetry.space_group_name_H-M   'P 1'
#
loop_
_entity.id
_entity.type
_entity.pdbx_description
1 polymer ?
#
loop_
_entity_poly.entity_id
_entity_poly.type
_entity_poly.pdbx_seq_one_letter_code
_entity_poly.pdbx_strand_id
1 'polypeptide(L)'
;RFDPSAPEGENLQLFGSVLEKAARSTAAGSVTAKTLTDALLAAGFTAGSMQRTADQTSAKLQAPMLTVSVRLNGACLIGQFDRSDASMSTQLAAPIGTGACLIGETVPLG
;
A
#
# COMPACT_ATOMS: atom_id res chain seq x y z
N ARG A 1 6.37 -15.25 0.38
CA ARG A 1 6.57 -14.52 1.66
C ARG A 1 7.61 -13.44 1.38
N PHE A 2 7.54 -12.30 2.07
CA PHE A 2 8.48 -11.20 1.81
C PHE A 2 9.94 -11.62 2.10
N ASP A 3 10.85 -11.22 1.20
CA ASP A 3 12.30 -11.35 1.37
C ASP A 3 12.97 -10.01 1.02
N PRO A 4 13.56 -9.30 1.99
CA PRO A 4 14.19 -8.00 1.72
C PRO A 4 15.43 -8.08 0.80
N SER A 5 16.01 -9.26 0.61
CA SER A 5 17.17 -9.48 -0.26
C SER A 5 16.77 -9.80 -1.71
N ALA A 6 15.50 -10.13 -1.94
CA ALA A 6 15.00 -10.43 -3.27
C ALA A 6 14.86 -9.15 -4.13
N PRO A 7 14.95 -9.26 -5.47
CA PRO A 7 14.77 -8.13 -6.37
C PRO A 7 13.43 -7.42 -6.14
N GLU A 8 13.41 -6.10 -6.38
CA GLU A 8 12.22 -5.28 -6.16
C GLU A 8 11.03 -5.75 -7.00
N GLY A 9 11.29 -6.24 -8.22
CA GLY A 9 10.25 -6.79 -9.10
C GLY A 9 9.58 -8.05 -8.56
N GLU A 10 10.30 -8.90 -7.82
CA GLU A 10 9.72 -10.08 -7.19
C GLU A 10 8.88 -9.68 -5.98
N ASN A 11 9.41 -8.78 -5.14
CA ASN A 11 8.67 -8.23 -4.02
C ASN A 11 7.45 -7.42 -4.48
N LEU A 12 7.49 -6.76 -5.65
CA LEU A 12 6.35 -6.07 -6.26
C LEU A 12 5.24 -7.05 -6.65
N GLN A 13 5.57 -8.19 -7.26
CA GLN A 13 4.59 -9.22 -7.59
C GLN A 13 3.92 -9.80 -6.34
N LEU A 14 4.70 -10.08 -5.30
CA LEU A 14 4.16 -10.53 -4.02
C LEU A 14 3.26 -9.45 -3.39
N PHE A 15 3.74 -8.20 -3.36
CA PHE A 15 3.02 -7.05 -2.82
C PHE A 15 1.66 -6.89 -3.49
N GLY A 16 1.60 -6.88 -4.82
CA GLY A 16 0.35 -6.79 -5.57
C GLY A 16 -0.59 -7.97 -5.30
N SER A 17 -0.07 -9.19 -5.30
CA SER A 17 -0.87 -10.39 -5.00
C SER A 17 -1.50 -10.36 -3.61
N VAL A 18 -0.77 -9.88 -2.60
CA VAL A 18 -1.26 -9.74 -1.22
C VAL A 18 -2.35 -8.67 -1.13
N LEU A 19 -2.12 -7.51 -1.75
CA LEU A 19 -3.10 -6.42 -1.79
C LEU A 19 -4.39 -6.82 -2.51
N GLU A 20 -4.27 -7.42 -3.69
CA GLU A 20 -5.44 -7.93 -4.44
C GLU A 20 -6.23 -8.95 -3.63
N LYS A 21 -5.55 -9.91 -2.98
CA LYS A 21 -6.21 -10.92 -2.15
C LYS A 21 -6.95 -10.28 -0.97
N ALA A 22 -6.33 -9.30 -0.31
CA ALA A 22 -6.95 -8.57 0.80
C ALA A 22 -8.19 -7.79 0.36
N ALA A 23 -8.09 -7.07 -0.77
CA ALA A 23 -9.20 -6.33 -1.36
C ALA A 23 -10.35 -7.25 -1.77
N ARG A 24 -10.08 -8.38 -2.46
CA ARG A 24 -11.11 -9.35 -2.88
C ARG A 24 -11.78 -10.08 -1.72
N SER A 25 -11.11 -10.19 -0.57
CA SER A 25 -11.67 -10.85 0.63
C SER A 25 -12.59 -9.91 1.45
N THR A 26 -12.76 -8.67 1.01
CA THR A 26 -13.51 -7.63 1.71
C THR A 26 -14.50 -6.97 0.73
N ALA A 27 -15.69 -6.58 1.18
CA ALA A 27 -16.55 -5.76 0.34
C ALA A 27 -15.83 -4.45 -0.03
N ALA A 28 -15.89 -4.01 -1.29
CA ALA A 28 -15.09 -2.89 -1.80
C ALA A 28 -15.25 -1.61 -0.96
N GLY A 29 -16.47 -1.27 -0.55
CA GLY A 29 -16.77 -0.12 0.31
C GLY A 29 -16.23 -0.24 1.76
N SER A 30 -15.81 -1.43 2.17
CA SER A 30 -15.26 -1.73 3.49
C SER A 30 -13.75 -1.95 3.49
N VAL A 31 -13.09 -1.97 2.32
CA VAL A 31 -11.62 -1.97 2.26
C VAL A 31 -11.12 -0.68 2.90
N THR A 32 -10.12 -0.78 3.77
CA THR A 32 -9.46 0.39 4.37
C THR A 32 -7.97 0.34 4.11
N ALA A 33 -7.28 1.47 4.28
CA ALA A 33 -5.83 1.50 4.24
C ALA A 33 -5.24 0.50 5.26
N LYS A 34 -5.90 0.32 6.42
CA LYS A 34 -5.55 -0.71 7.41
C LYS A 34 -5.74 -2.13 6.89
N THR A 35 -6.84 -2.44 6.20
CA THR A 35 -7.08 -3.76 5.57
C THR A 35 -5.90 -4.17 4.69
N LEU A 36 -5.40 -3.23 3.88
CA LEU A 36 -4.28 -3.46 2.98
C LEU A 36 -2.97 -3.64 3.73
N THR A 37 -2.67 -2.76 4.70
CA THR A 37 -1.40 -2.84 5.43
C THR A 37 -1.31 -4.04 6.37
N ASP A 38 -2.42 -4.45 7.00
CA ASP A 38 -2.46 -5.65 7.85
C ASP A 38 -2.15 -6.92 7.04
N ALA A 39 -2.64 -7.00 5.81
CA ALA A 39 -2.33 -8.10 4.91
C ALA A 39 -0.84 -8.13 4.53
N LEU A 40 -0.23 -6.97 4.30
CA LEU A 40 1.21 -6.86 4.04
C LEU A 40 2.03 -7.28 5.27
N LEU A 41 1.64 -6.86 6.48
CA LEU A 41 2.29 -7.30 7.72
C LEU A 41 2.21 -8.81 7.89
N ALA A 42 1.05 -9.41 7.61
CA ALA A 42 0.87 -10.87 7.65
C ALA A 42 1.73 -11.60 6.60
N ALA A 43 2.00 -10.97 5.45
CA ALA A 43 2.90 -11.49 4.42
C ALA A 43 4.40 -11.31 4.75
N GLY A 44 4.71 -10.58 5.83
CA GLY A 44 6.06 -10.39 6.36
C GLY A 44 6.72 -9.05 6.01
N PHE A 45 6.02 -8.11 5.37
CA PHE A 45 6.54 -6.77 5.11
C PHE A 45 6.69 -5.98 6.42
N THR A 46 7.62 -5.03 6.47
CA THR A 46 7.99 -4.30 7.69
C THR A 46 7.15 -3.03 7.89
N ALA A 47 6.50 -2.87 9.05
CA ALA A 47 5.68 -1.70 9.38
C ALA A 47 6.39 -0.35 9.19
N GLY A 48 7.62 -0.21 9.73
CA GLY A 48 8.38 1.04 9.63
C GLY A 48 8.84 1.43 8.22
N SER A 49 8.64 0.55 7.23
CA SER A 49 8.86 0.86 5.82
C SER A 49 7.58 1.24 5.07
N MET A 50 6.42 1.16 5.73
CA MET A 50 5.12 1.38 5.11
C MET A 50 4.64 2.82 5.25
N GLN A 51 3.93 3.28 4.23
CA GLN A 51 3.18 4.53 4.25
C GLN A 51 1.79 4.29 3.68
N ARG A 52 0.79 5.04 4.14
CA ARG A 52 -0.58 4.96 3.64
C ARG A 52 -1.27 6.32 3.65
N THR A 53 -2.22 6.51 2.74
CA THR A 53 -3.14 7.66 2.76
C THR A 53 -4.25 7.45 3.79
N ALA A 54 -4.89 8.54 4.20
CA ALA A 54 -6.08 8.48 5.04
C ALA A 54 -7.25 7.79 4.31
N ASP A 55 -8.12 7.12 5.09
CA ASP A 55 -9.35 6.50 4.59
C ASP A 55 -10.46 7.51 4.27
N GLN A 56 -10.28 8.77 4.69
CA GLN A 56 -11.24 9.84 4.49
C GLN A 56 -10.58 11.08 3.88
N THR A 57 -11.36 11.82 3.10
CA THR A 57 -10.99 13.15 2.62
C THR A 57 -11.13 14.18 3.74
N SER A 58 -10.62 15.41 3.53
CA SER A 58 -10.80 16.53 4.45
C SER A 58 -12.28 16.88 4.71
N ALA A 59 -13.17 16.53 3.77
CA ALA A 59 -14.62 16.68 3.91
C ALA A 59 -15.28 15.52 4.70
N LYS A 60 -14.49 14.62 5.31
CA LYS A 60 -14.95 13.43 6.06
C LYS A 60 -15.75 12.43 5.21
N LEU A 61 -15.56 12.45 3.90
CA LEU A 61 -16.10 11.44 2.99
C LEU A 61 -15.09 10.30 2.83
N GLN A 62 -15.55 9.10 2.49
CA GLN A 62 -14.62 8.00 2.15
C GLN A 62 -13.72 8.42 0.99
N ALA A 63 -12.42 8.19 1.13
CA ALA A 63 -11.47 8.42 0.06
C ALA A 63 -11.79 7.48 -1.11
N PRO A 64 -12.00 7.99 -2.34
CA PRO A 64 -12.36 7.16 -3.50
C PRO A 64 -11.23 6.18 -3.85
N MET A 65 -9.99 6.58 -3.58
CA MET A 65 -8.81 5.77 -3.78
C MET A 65 -8.00 5.70 -2.49
N LEU A 66 -7.52 4.50 -2.18
CA LEU A 66 -6.58 4.26 -1.09
C LEU A 66 -5.21 3.99 -1.68
N THR A 67 -4.17 4.65 -1.17
CA THR A 67 -2.79 4.39 -1.59
C THR A 67 -1.96 3.90 -0.41
N VAL A 68 -1.23 2.82 -0.62
CA VAL A 68 -0.26 2.26 0.33
C VAL A 68 1.09 2.10 -0.35
N SER A 69 2.17 2.11 0.42
CA SER A 69 3.50 1.86 -0.11
C SER A 69 4.40 1.13 0.88
N VAL A 70 5.44 0.49 0.36
CA VAL A 70 6.54 -0.11 1.11
C VAL A 70 7.84 0.39 0.51
N ARG A 71 8.72 0.95 1.34
CA ARG A 71 10.08 1.29 0.96
C ARG A 71 10.97 0.05 1.02
N LEU A 72 11.68 -0.25 -0.07
CA LEU A 72 12.57 -1.41 -0.20
C LEU A 72 13.77 -1.03 -1.07
N ASN A 73 15.00 -1.25 -0.57
CA ASN A 73 16.24 -1.09 -1.34
C ASN A 73 16.39 0.23 -2.10
N GLY A 74 15.85 1.33 -1.54
CA GLY A 74 15.89 2.64 -2.19
C GLY A 74 14.83 2.86 -3.26
N ALA A 75 13.91 1.91 -3.45
CA ALA A 75 12.71 2.02 -4.25
C ALA A 75 11.45 2.02 -3.38
N CYS A 76 10.32 2.32 -4.00
CA CYS A 76 9.00 2.30 -3.41
C CYS A 76 8.10 1.35 -4.19
N LEU A 77 7.57 0.34 -3.51
CA LEU A 77 6.43 -0.42 -4.00
C LEU A 77 5.19 0.40 -3.67
N ILE A 78 4.39 0.79 -4.66
CA ILE A 78 3.19 1.59 -4.47
C ILE A 78 1.98 0.79 -4.93
N GLY A 79 0.95 0.72 -4.10
CA GLY A 79 -0.32 0.06 -4.39
C GLY A 79 -1.48 1.03 -4.24
N GLN A 80 -2.41 0.99 -5.19
CA GLN A 80 -3.58 1.85 -5.23
C GLN A 80 -4.83 1.00 -5.41
N PHE A 81 -5.80 1.19 -4.50
CA PHE A 81 -7.10 0.54 -4.57
C PHE A 81 -8.16 1.58 -4.92
N ASP A 82 -8.88 1.37 -6.02
CA ASP A 82 -10.03 2.18 -6.40
C ASP A 82 -11.31 1.53 -5.87
N ARG A 83 -12.07 2.27 -5.05
CA ARG A 83 -13.32 1.76 -4.46
C ARG A 83 -14.46 1.67 -5.46
N SER A 84 -14.41 2.43 -6.56
CA SER A 84 -15.51 2.54 -7.52
C SER A 84 -15.70 1.27 -8.34
N ASP A 85 -14.61 0.59 -8.69
CA ASP A 85 -14.60 -0.65 -9.47
C ASP A 85 -13.87 -1.82 -8.76
N ALA A 86 -13.43 -1.60 -7.52
CA ALA A 86 -12.67 -2.56 -6.73
C ALA A 86 -11.35 -3.00 -7.40
N SER A 87 -10.77 -2.17 -8.25
CA SER A 87 -9.50 -2.45 -8.91
C SER A 87 -8.30 -2.17 -8.00
N MET A 88 -7.23 -2.92 -8.22
CA MET A 88 -5.93 -2.75 -7.55
C MET A 88 -4.86 -2.54 -8.62
N SER A 89 -4.08 -1.48 -8.47
CA SER A 89 -2.91 -1.19 -9.30
C SER A 89 -1.65 -1.19 -8.45
N THR A 90 -0.55 -1.69 -9.00
CA THR A 90 0.76 -1.62 -8.33
C THR A 90 1.85 -1.15 -9.27
N GLN A 91 2.85 -0.47 -8.72
CA GLN A 91 3.97 0.07 -9.48
C GLN A 91 5.24 0.20 -8.63
N LEU A 92 6.38 0.20 -9.29
CA LEU A 92 7.68 0.56 -8.71
C LEU A 92 7.96 2.04 -8.99
N ALA A 93 8.36 2.79 -7.97
CA ALA A 93 8.73 4.20 -8.11
C ALA A 93 10.01 4.53 -7.33
N ALA A 94 10.67 5.61 -7.74
CA ALA A 94 11.72 6.23 -6.94
C ALA A 94 11.11 6.97 -5.73
N PRO A 95 11.78 7.01 -4.57
CA PRO A 95 11.38 7.87 -3.46
C PRO A 95 11.39 9.34 -3.88
N ILE A 96 10.53 10.14 -3.25
CA ILE A 96 10.54 11.59 -3.43
C ILE A 96 11.78 12.22 -2.76
N GLY A 97 12.03 13.51 -2.98
CA GLY A 97 13.23 14.20 -2.48
C GLY A 97 13.48 14.11 -0.96
N THR A 98 12.46 13.77 -0.15
CA THR A 98 12.58 13.54 1.30
C THR A 98 12.91 12.08 1.67
N GLY A 99 13.00 11.18 0.69
CA GLY A 99 13.16 9.73 0.88
C GLY A 99 11.87 8.98 1.24
N ALA A 100 10.73 9.66 1.29
CA ALA A 100 9.42 9.03 1.46
C ALA A 100 8.89 8.45 0.14
N CYS A 101 7.86 7.60 0.21
CA CYS A 101 7.23 7.01 -0.97
C CYS A 101 5.96 7.75 -1.40
N LEU A 102 5.24 8.36 -0.45
CA LEU A 102 4.00 9.06 -0.69
C LEU A 102 4.11 10.52 -0.23
N ILE A 103 3.28 11.39 -0.83
CA ILE A 103 3.18 12.81 -0.49
C ILE A 103 1.86 13.03 0.27
N GLY A 104 1.89 13.88 1.31
CA GLY A 104 0.70 14.32 2.06
C GLY A 104 0.70 13.85 3.51
N GLU A 105 -0.48 13.90 4.15
CA GLU A 105 -0.72 13.32 5.47
C GLU A 105 -0.69 11.79 5.37
N THR A 106 0.53 11.27 5.37
CA THR A 106 0.77 9.83 5.52
C THR A 106 0.78 9.51 7.00
N VAL A 107 0.12 8.43 7.39
CA VAL A 107 0.18 7.93 8.76
C VAL A 107 1.25 6.83 8.79
N PRO A 108 2.44 7.08 9.36
CA PRO A 108 3.45 6.04 9.54
C PRO A 108 2.87 4.90 10.38
N LEU A 109 3.28 3.67 10.11
CA LEU A 109 2.82 2.50 10.88
C LEU A 109 3.66 2.21 12.14
N GLY A 110 4.45 3.18 12.59
CA GLY A 110 5.38 3.04 13.72
C GLY A 110 6.81 2.87 13.27
#